data_AF-A0A914BQU7-F1
#
_entry.id   AF-A0A914BQU7-F1
#
_cell.length_a   1.000
_cell.length_b   1.000
_cell.length_c   1.000
_cell.angle_alpha   90.00
_cell.angle_beta   90.00
_cell.angle_gamma   90.00
#
_symmetry.space_group_name_H-M   'P 1'
#
loop_
_entity.id
_entity.type
_entity.pdbx_description
1 polymer ?
#
loop_
_entity_poly.entity_id
_entity_poly.type
_entity_poly.pdbx_seq_one_letter_code
_entity_poly.pdbx_strand_id
1 'polypeptide(L)'
;MAAPKASKNLLFAASFLVSLLVFFLAYLASSSLGFGTLSIKRAGILLGVFVPVIFLISYFLVWRSLVLKPMQNVRGREKGLVLHQLFRTWAAVLFIFLLFAHLSQPCVLFLGKVTEVGTVSYLSFVCFGALFILGTVVLIFEIVEFVLKLTILKGLHWQWFQENWLILRVVVVAVITSVLVAVSLMTAAKGPMIKPLQLPVRKLPLSMNGLRIVQLSDIHLGPTVGRSQLQQAVDMANDLKPDIVVITGDLVDSTVENLVEAVSPLQQLKATHGVFYVTGNHEYYTFDVDHWLSHLKSLGIVCLPNSFVRIVQPDKPQDWFYLAGTNDIEGKRMYDTEHHFDLDKALDGTDSDHAIILLAHQPRAAKQAVQSQYDISLILSGHTHGGQMFPVNIAAYLTNPYFAGIYQPKEGTYVYVSSGTWYNGPPMRLFSRAEITVITLLAS
;
A
#
# COMPACT_ATOMS: atom_id res chain seq x y z
N MET A 1 -2.86 -14.56 50.60
CA MET A 1 -1.64 -14.89 49.81
C MET A 1 -1.58 -13.98 48.59
N ALA A 2 -0.66 -13.02 48.58
CA ALA A 2 -0.45 -12.09 47.48
C ALA A 2 0.40 -12.76 46.39
N ALA A 3 -0.21 -13.18 45.28
CA ALA A 3 0.53 -13.60 44.08
C ALA A 3 1.22 -12.38 43.43
N PRO A 4 2.47 -12.51 42.95
CA PRO A 4 3.31 -11.37 42.60
C PRO A 4 2.75 -10.61 41.39
N LYS A 5 2.68 -9.28 41.51
CA LYS A 5 2.36 -8.34 40.41
C LYS A 5 3.31 -8.45 39.21
N ALA A 6 4.44 -9.14 39.36
CA ALA A 6 5.51 -9.26 38.36
C ALA A 6 5.14 -10.05 37.08
N SER A 7 4.22 -11.02 37.14
CA SER A 7 3.93 -11.87 35.96
C SER A 7 3.11 -11.18 34.86
N LYS A 8 2.41 -10.08 35.18
CA LYS A 8 1.52 -9.38 34.22
C LYS A 8 2.28 -8.53 33.21
N ASN A 9 3.48 -8.08 33.57
CA ASN A 9 4.35 -7.31 32.70
C ASN A 9 5.32 -8.21 31.92
N LEU A 10 5.43 -9.50 32.27
CA LEU A 10 6.44 -10.38 31.70
C LEU A 10 6.16 -10.75 30.23
N LEU A 11 4.91 -11.01 29.86
CA LEU A 11 4.51 -11.32 28.48
C LEU A 11 4.57 -10.08 27.58
N PHE A 12 4.19 -8.91 28.09
CA PHE A 12 4.38 -7.65 27.38
C PHE A 12 5.86 -7.30 27.24
N ALA A 13 6.65 -7.44 28.30
CA ALA A 13 8.10 -7.25 28.27
C ALA A 13 8.78 -8.28 27.36
N ALA A 14 8.30 -9.53 27.31
CA ALA A 14 8.81 -10.55 26.40
C ALA A 14 8.48 -10.22 24.95
N SER A 15 7.22 -9.83 24.64
CA SER A 15 6.86 -9.35 23.30
C SER A 15 7.69 -8.11 22.93
N PHE A 16 7.86 -7.18 23.85
CA PHE A 16 8.68 -5.97 23.69
C PHE A 16 10.14 -6.30 23.39
N LEU A 17 10.73 -7.21 24.18
CA LEU A 17 12.11 -7.67 24.00
C LEU A 17 12.28 -8.46 22.70
N VAL A 18 11.28 -9.25 22.29
CA VAL A 18 11.28 -9.95 20.99
C VAL A 18 11.20 -8.94 19.86
N SER A 19 10.34 -7.93 19.93
CA SER A 19 10.27 -6.85 18.92
C SER A 19 11.59 -6.08 18.82
N LEU A 20 12.20 -5.75 19.96
CA LEU A 20 13.52 -5.09 20.03
C LEU A 20 14.65 -5.98 19.51
N LEU A 21 14.62 -7.28 19.80
CA LEU A 21 15.61 -8.24 19.35
C LEU A 21 15.49 -8.46 17.84
N VAL A 22 14.27 -8.65 17.32
CA VAL A 22 14.01 -8.76 15.88
C VAL A 22 14.45 -7.48 15.16
N PHE A 23 14.15 -6.31 15.72
CA PHE A 23 14.65 -5.03 15.21
C PHE A 23 16.18 -4.98 15.18
N PHE A 24 16.84 -5.36 16.28
CA PHE A 24 18.29 -5.34 16.40
C PHE A 24 18.95 -6.33 15.43
N LEU A 25 18.37 -7.52 15.25
CA LEU A 25 18.85 -8.51 14.30
C LEU A 25 18.63 -8.08 12.85
N ALA A 26 17.47 -7.48 12.53
CA ALA A 26 17.20 -6.88 11.23
C ALA A 26 18.17 -5.73 10.92
N TYR A 27 18.46 -4.88 11.92
CA TYR A 27 19.46 -3.81 11.81
C TYR A 27 20.87 -4.39 11.53
N LEU A 28 21.30 -5.38 12.29
CA LEU A 28 22.60 -6.02 12.07
C LEU A 28 22.69 -6.68 10.68
N ALA A 29 21.64 -7.40 10.26
CA ALA A 29 21.59 -8.00 8.93
C ALA A 29 21.65 -6.95 7.80
N SER A 30 20.93 -5.82 7.96
CA SER A 30 21.01 -4.71 7.01
C SER A 30 22.39 -4.06 6.96
N SER A 31 23.13 -4.05 8.08
CA SER A 31 24.48 -3.49 8.13
C SER A 31 25.55 -4.40 7.50
N SER A 32 25.33 -5.71 7.45
CA SER A 32 26.24 -6.68 6.82
C SER A 32 26.06 -6.82 5.31
N LEU A 33 24.96 -6.32 4.73
CA LEU A 33 24.63 -6.44 3.31
C LEU A 33 25.27 -5.34 2.42
N GLY A 34 26.22 -4.55 2.94
CA GLY A 34 27.04 -3.66 2.11
C GLY A 34 26.35 -2.41 1.56
N PHE A 35 25.22 -1.98 2.13
CA PHE A 35 24.52 -0.78 1.68
C PHE A 35 25.33 0.50 1.95
N GLY A 36 25.86 1.10 0.87
CA GLY A 36 27.00 2.02 0.88
C GLY A 36 26.74 3.51 1.12
N THR A 37 25.52 3.98 1.43
CA THR A 37 25.28 5.42 1.64
C THR A 37 24.54 5.75 2.93
N LEU A 38 24.83 6.94 3.48
CA LEU A 38 24.29 7.45 4.74
C LEU A 38 22.76 7.68 4.67
N SER A 39 22.19 7.88 3.47
CA SER A 39 20.74 7.99 3.23
C SER A 39 20.05 6.63 3.31
N ILE A 40 20.66 5.56 2.78
CA ILE A 40 20.17 4.17 2.85
C ILE A 40 20.02 3.73 4.30
N LYS A 41 21.02 4.04 5.14
CA LYS A 41 20.94 3.77 6.58
C LYS A 41 19.80 4.56 7.23
N ARG A 42 19.58 5.83 6.88
CA ARG A 42 18.53 6.67 7.50
C ARG A 42 17.10 6.25 7.15
N ALA A 43 16.83 5.87 5.90
CA ALA A 43 15.51 5.42 5.49
C ALA A 43 15.17 4.01 6.02
N GLY A 44 16.14 3.09 5.99
CA GLY A 44 16.03 1.78 6.64
C GLY A 44 15.86 1.90 8.17
N ILE A 45 16.51 2.87 8.81
CA ILE A 45 16.32 3.17 10.25
C ILE A 45 14.94 3.77 10.52
N LEU A 46 14.42 4.67 9.66
CA LEU A 46 13.09 5.27 9.86
C LEU A 46 11.97 4.23 9.71
N LEU A 47 11.97 3.43 8.64
CA LEU A 47 11.01 2.32 8.47
C LEU A 47 11.21 1.23 9.54
N GLY A 48 12.47 0.91 9.82
CA GLY A 48 12.86 -0.08 10.82
C GLY A 48 12.50 0.33 12.26
N VAL A 49 12.43 1.61 12.60
CA VAL A 49 12.06 2.08 13.96
C VAL A 49 10.56 2.41 14.05
N PHE A 50 10.01 3.06 13.03
CA PHE A 50 8.62 3.53 13.05
C PHE A 50 7.61 2.38 13.12
N VAL A 51 7.83 1.33 12.33
CA VAL A 51 6.90 0.20 12.27
C VAL A 51 6.90 -0.59 13.60
N PRO A 52 8.06 -0.96 14.19
CA PRO A 52 8.08 -1.55 15.53
C PRO A 52 7.47 -0.67 16.61
N VAL A 53 7.64 0.66 16.56
CA VAL A 53 6.99 1.57 17.52
C VAL A 53 5.47 1.55 17.38
N ILE A 54 4.93 1.58 16.16
CA ILE A 54 3.49 1.44 15.92
C ILE A 54 2.99 0.09 16.42
N PHE A 55 3.72 -1.00 16.14
CA PHE A 55 3.42 -2.31 16.68
C PHE A 55 3.38 -2.26 18.21
N LEU A 56 4.38 -1.66 18.84
CA LEU A 56 4.48 -1.55 20.30
C LEU A 56 3.29 -0.84 20.92
N ILE A 57 2.92 0.31 20.35
CA ILE A 57 1.78 1.11 20.80
C ILE A 57 0.49 0.34 20.60
N SER A 58 0.29 -0.23 19.41
CA SER A 58 -0.89 -1.04 19.08
C SER A 58 -1.01 -2.24 20.02
N TYR A 59 0.11 -2.87 20.36
CA TYR A 59 0.16 -4.07 21.20
C TYR A 59 -0.17 -3.72 22.62
N PHE A 60 0.44 -2.66 23.13
CA PHE A 60 0.11 -2.14 24.44
C PHE A 60 -1.38 -1.79 24.54
N LEU A 61 -1.93 -1.05 23.56
CA LEU A 61 -3.33 -0.65 23.56
C LEU A 61 -4.28 -1.84 23.50
N VAL A 62 -4.07 -2.77 22.56
CA VAL A 62 -4.88 -3.97 22.37
C VAL A 62 -4.78 -4.90 23.58
N TRP A 63 -3.58 -5.18 24.06
CA TRP A 63 -3.35 -6.05 25.23
C TRP A 63 -3.94 -5.45 26.51
N ARG A 64 -3.72 -4.15 26.75
CA ARG A 64 -4.28 -3.46 27.91
C ARG A 64 -5.80 -3.53 27.90
N SER A 65 -6.41 -3.28 26.74
CA SER A 65 -7.87 -3.17 26.60
C SER A 65 -8.58 -4.52 26.62
N LEU A 66 -8.00 -5.54 25.98
CA LEU A 66 -8.67 -6.83 25.77
C LEU A 66 -8.21 -7.94 26.72
N VAL A 67 -7.10 -7.74 27.44
CA VAL A 67 -6.57 -8.73 28.40
C VAL A 67 -6.45 -8.13 29.80
N LEU A 68 -5.67 -7.06 29.98
CA LEU A 68 -5.35 -6.57 31.33
C LEU A 68 -6.59 -6.02 32.08
N LYS A 69 -7.37 -5.12 31.46
CA LYS A 69 -8.57 -4.55 32.09
C LYS A 69 -9.61 -5.64 32.42
N PRO A 70 -10.02 -6.53 31.49
CA PRO A 70 -10.98 -7.59 31.80
C PRO A 70 -10.48 -8.59 32.85
N MET A 71 -9.21 -9.01 32.80
CA MET A 71 -8.65 -9.95 33.78
C MET A 71 -8.59 -9.38 35.20
N GLN A 72 -8.33 -8.07 35.34
CA GLN A 72 -8.37 -7.42 36.66
C GLN A 72 -9.79 -7.43 37.24
N ASN A 73 -10.79 -7.21 36.40
CA ASN A 73 -12.20 -7.19 36.77
C ASN A 73 -12.74 -8.58 37.18
N VAL A 74 -12.29 -9.65 36.54
CA VAL A 74 -12.73 -11.03 36.87
C VAL A 74 -12.19 -11.54 38.21
N ARG A 75 -11.09 -10.97 38.73
CA ARG A 75 -10.36 -11.48 39.90
C ARG A 75 -11.11 -11.38 41.24
N GLY A 76 -12.34 -10.86 41.25
CA GLY A 76 -13.21 -10.74 42.43
C GLY A 76 -14.60 -11.36 42.29
N ARG A 77 -14.90 -12.12 41.22
CA ARG A 77 -16.23 -12.72 40.98
C ARG A 77 -16.28 -14.19 41.42
N GLU A 78 -17.43 -14.64 41.93
CA GLU A 78 -17.66 -16.04 42.38
C GLU A 78 -17.42 -17.09 41.28
N LYS A 79 -17.73 -16.75 40.00
CA LYS A 79 -17.42 -17.59 38.83
C LYS A 79 -15.97 -17.44 38.33
N GLY A 80 -15.08 -16.97 39.20
CA GLY A 80 -13.74 -16.49 38.86
C GLY A 80 -12.85 -17.53 38.20
N LEU A 81 -12.93 -18.81 38.58
CA LEU A 81 -12.01 -19.84 38.08
C LEU A 81 -12.19 -20.12 36.57
N VAL A 82 -13.44 -20.34 36.12
CA VAL A 82 -13.75 -20.64 34.71
C VAL A 82 -13.45 -19.42 33.83
N LEU A 83 -13.91 -18.24 34.24
CA LEU A 83 -13.64 -17.00 33.51
C LEU A 83 -12.13 -16.73 33.44
N HIS A 84 -11.39 -16.97 34.52
CA HIS A 84 -9.94 -16.78 34.54
C HIS A 84 -9.23 -17.76 33.59
N GLN A 85 -9.68 -19.01 33.46
CA GLN A 85 -9.12 -19.95 32.49
C GLN A 85 -9.43 -19.54 31.05
N LEU A 86 -10.66 -19.11 30.76
CA LEU A 86 -11.04 -18.59 29.44
C LEU A 86 -10.19 -17.37 29.06
N PHE A 87 -9.98 -16.43 29.98
CA PHE A 87 -9.14 -15.25 29.74
C PHE A 87 -7.66 -15.60 29.54
N ARG A 88 -7.15 -16.66 30.20
CA ARG A 88 -5.78 -17.15 29.94
C ARG A 88 -5.65 -17.71 28.53
N THR A 89 -6.62 -18.51 28.09
CA THR A 89 -6.65 -19.05 26.72
C THR A 89 -6.76 -17.91 25.70
N TRP A 90 -7.65 -16.94 25.93
CA TRP A 90 -7.76 -15.74 25.08
C TRP A 90 -6.45 -14.95 25.02
N ALA A 91 -5.79 -14.73 26.15
CA ALA A 91 -4.51 -14.03 26.20
C ALA A 91 -3.43 -14.78 25.39
N ALA A 92 -3.40 -16.12 25.44
CA ALA A 92 -2.48 -16.92 24.63
C ALA A 92 -2.79 -16.82 23.12
N VAL A 93 -4.07 -16.89 22.73
CA VAL A 93 -4.50 -16.73 21.33
C VAL A 93 -4.12 -15.34 20.81
N LEU A 94 -4.41 -14.29 21.58
CA LEU A 94 -4.05 -12.92 21.22
C LEU A 94 -2.54 -12.75 21.13
N PHE A 95 -1.76 -13.34 22.05
CA PHE A 95 -0.30 -13.29 21.99
C PHE A 95 0.25 -13.94 20.71
N ILE A 96 -0.29 -15.10 20.31
CA ILE A 96 0.11 -15.77 19.06
C ILE A 96 -0.26 -14.91 17.86
N PHE A 97 -1.47 -14.34 17.82
CA PHE A 97 -1.89 -13.42 16.76
C PHE A 97 -0.94 -12.22 16.62
N LEU A 98 -0.56 -11.62 17.73
CA LEU A 98 0.40 -10.51 17.78
C LEU A 98 1.79 -10.98 17.31
N LEU A 99 2.26 -12.17 17.71
CA LEU A 99 3.52 -12.70 17.20
C LEU A 99 3.50 -12.86 15.67
N PHE A 100 2.42 -13.40 15.10
CA PHE A 100 2.26 -13.51 13.64
C PHE A 100 2.20 -12.15 12.94
N ALA A 101 1.51 -11.16 13.51
CA ALA A 101 1.49 -9.81 12.94
C ALA A 101 2.91 -9.19 12.88
N HIS A 102 3.78 -9.47 13.85
CA HIS A 102 5.19 -9.07 13.81
C HIS A 102 6.02 -9.78 12.74
N LEU A 103 5.69 -11.03 12.42
CA LEU A 103 6.40 -11.80 11.40
C LEU A 103 6.27 -11.19 10.00
N SER A 104 5.35 -10.23 9.78
CA SER A 104 5.26 -9.50 8.51
C SER A 104 6.54 -8.73 8.17
N GLN A 105 7.24 -8.19 9.19
CA GLN A 105 8.48 -7.42 8.99
C GLN A 105 9.64 -8.26 8.41
N PRO A 106 10.04 -9.38 9.03
CA PRO A 106 11.08 -10.21 8.44
C PRO A 106 10.67 -10.80 7.08
N CYS A 107 9.37 -11.00 6.81
CA CYS A 107 8.91 -11.42 5.48
C CYS A 107 9.18 -10.39 4.37
N VAL A 108 9.22 -9.09 4.69
CA VAL A 108 9.65 -8.05 3.73
C VAL A 108 11.17 -8.08 3.55
N LEU A 109 11.92 -8.09 4.66
CA LEU A 109 13.37 -7.91 4.64
C LEU A 109 14.15 -9.13 4.16
N PHE A 110 13.61 -10.32 4.40
CA PHE A 110 14.24 -11.60 4.06
C PHE A 110 13.41 -12.36 3.03
N LEU A 111 12.74 -11.63 2.13
CA LEU A 111 12.14 -12.24 0.96
C LEU A 111 13.30 -12.88 0.16
N GLY A 112 13.34 -14.21 0.11
CA GLY A 112 14.26 -14.93 -0.76
C GLY A 112 13.75 -14.91 -2.20
N LYS A 113 14.25 -15.84 -3.03
CA LYS A 113 13.63 -16.10 -4.33
C LYS A 113 12.20 -16.60 -4.15
N VAL A 114 11.24 -15.85 -4.67
CA VAL A 114 9.82 -16.09 -4.49
C VAL A 114 9.12 -15.99 -5.84
N THR A 115 8.52 -17.10 -6.25
CA THR A 115 7.64 -17.14 -7.43
C THR A 115 6.17 -16.97 -7.02
N GLU A 116 5.78 -17.56 -5.89
CA GLU A 116 4.43 -17.48 -5.34
C GLU A 116 4.45 -17.15 -3.85
N VAL A 117 3.35 -16.55 -3.37
CA VAL A 117 3.23 -16.09 -2.00
C VAL A 117 3.29 -17.27 -1.01
N GLY A 118 4.26 -17.24 -0.09
CA GLY A 118 4.38 -18.23 0.97
C GLY A 118 3.28 -18.07 2.03
N THR A 119 2.74 -19.18 2.54
CA THR A 119 1.66 -19.20 3.53
C THR A 119 1.98 -18.42 4.80
N VAL A 120 3.23 -18.51 5.30
CA VAL A 120 3.66 -17.77 6.49
C VAL A 120 3.65 -16.27 6.23
N SER A 121 4.15 -15.82 5.07
CA SER A 121 4.10 -14.41 4.68
C SER A 121 2.65 -13.93 4.60
N TYR A 122 1.81 -14.63 3.84
CA TYR A 122 0.40 -14.29 3.69
C TYR A 122 -0.32 -14.15 5.04
N LEU A 123 -0.22 -15.16 5.92
CA LEU A 123 -0.86 -15.14 7.23
C LEU A 123 -0.32 -14.01 8.13
N SER A 124 0.98 -13.75 8.07
CA SER A 124 1.61 -12.68 8.86
C SER A 124 1.09 -11.30 8.44
N PHE A 125 0.93 -11.08 7.13
CA PHE A 125 0.36 -9.84 6.58
C PHE A 125 -1.15 -9.71 6.81
N VAL A 126 -1.90 -10.80 6.78
CA VAL A 126 -3.31 -10.81 7.23
C VAL A 126 -3.40 -10.41 8.70
N CYS A 127 -2.55 -10.96 9.56
CA CYS A 127 -2.52 -10.59 10.98
C CYS A 127 -2.11 -9.12 11.18
N PHE A 128 -1.17 -8.62 10.37
CA PHE A 128 -0.77 -7.21 10.38
C PHE A 128 -1.93 -6.27 9.99
N GLY A 129 -2.66 -6.57 8.92
CA GLY A 129 -3.85 -5.79 8.55
C GLY A 129 -4.97 -5.89 9.60
N ALA A 130 -5.22 -7.10 10.11
CA ALA A 130 -6.21 -7.30 11.18
C ALA A 130 -5.86 -6.54 12.46
N LEU A 131 -4.57 -6.40 12.78
CA LEU A 131 -4.11 -5.61 13.92
C LEU A 131 -4.46 -4.13 13.77
N PHE A 132 -4.29 -3.55 12.59
CA PHE A 132 -4.67 -2.14 12.36
C PHE A 132 -6.17 -1.92 12.56
N ILE A 133 -7.00 -2.81 12.02
CA ILE A 133 -8.46 -2.76 12.21
C ILE A 133 -8.79 -2.90 13.70
N LEU A 134 -8.23 -3.92 14.36
CA LEU A 134 -8.44 -4.19 15.79
C LEU A 134 -8.02 -3.00 16.66
N GLY A 135 -6.82 -2.47 16.43
CA GLY A 135 -6.28 -1.33 17.16
C GLY A 135 -7.16 -0.08 17.02
N THR A 136 -7.70 0.15 15.82
CA THR A 136 -8.60 1.27 15.55
C THR A 136 -9.95 1.10 16.22
N VAL A 137 -10.56 -0.09 16.15
CA VAL A 137 -11.79 -0.40 16.87
C VAL A 137 -11.57 -0.22 18.38
N VAL A 138 -10.48 -0.76 18.93
CA VAL A 138 -10.12 -0.59 20.35
C VAL A 138 -9.97 0.89 20.71
N LEU A 139 -9.31 1.69 19.88
CA LEU A 139 -9.11 3.12 20.10
C LEU A 139 -10.45 3.88 20.12
N ILE A 140 -11.36 3.59 19.18
CA ILE A 140 -12.71 4.19 19.15
C ILE A 140 -13.45 3.87 20.45
N PHE A 141 -13.42 2.63 20.92
CA PHE A 141 -14.06 2.24 22.18
C PHE A 141 -13.44 2.94 23.39
N GLU A 142 -12.11 3.11 23.44
CA GLU A 142 -11.45 3.88 24.51
C GLU A 142 -11.89 5.35 24.51
N ILE A 143 -12.02 5.98 23.33
CA ILE A 143 -12.48 7.37 23.20
C ILE A 143 -13.93 7.48 23.66
N VAL A 144 -14.83 6.59 23.21
CA VAL A 144 -16.24 6.59 23.60
C VAL A 144 -16.38 6.41 25.13
N GLU A 145 -15.68 5.44 25.72
CA GLU A 145 -15.68 5.26 27.16
C GLU A 145 -15.17 6.50 27.90
N PHE A 146 -14.10 7.12 27.43
CA PHE A 146 -13.58 8.33 28.02
C PHE A 146 -14.60 9.48 28.00
N VAL A 147 -15.30 9.68 26.87
CA VAL A 147 -16.35 10.70 26.73
C VAL A 147 -17.54 10.38 27.64
N LEU A 148 -18.01 9.12 27.70
CA LEU A 148 -19.12 8.71 28.57
C LEU A 148 -18.81 8.93 30.05
N LYS A 149 -17.55 8.70 30.46
CA LYS A 149 -17.07 8.98 31.81
C LYS A 149 -17.16 10.47 32.16
N LEU A 150 -16.85 11.34 31.22
CA LEU A 150 -16.86 12.79 31.42
C LEU A 150 -18.28 13.39 31.44
N THR A 151 -19.21 12.77 30.71
CA THR A 151 -20.52 13.38 30.39
C THR A 151 -21.70 12.81 31.16
N ILE A 152 -21.87 11.48 31.20
CA ILE A 152 -23.16 10.85 31.54
C ILE A 152 -23.11 10.06 32.86
N LEU A 153 -21.99 9.43 33.19
CA LEU A 153 -21.92 8.47 34.29
C LEU A 153 -21.07 8.99 35.46
N LYS A 154 -21.70 9.64 36.44
CA LYS A 154 -21.06 10.02 37.72
C LYS A 154 -21.15 8.87 38.74
N GLY A 155 -20.06 8.61 39.47
CA GLY A 155 -20.07 7.75 40.68
C GLY A 155 -20.34 6.26 40.43
N LEU A 156 -21.17 5.64 41.28
CA LEU A 156 -21.43 4.18 41.31
C LEU A 156 -21.91 3.61 39.97
N HIS A 157 -22.68 4.36 39.17
CA HIS A 157 -23.15 3.92 37.86
C HIS A 157 -22.00 3.68 36.87
N TRP A 158 -20.91 4.43 36.97
CA TRP A 158 -19.71 4.21 36.15
C TRP A 158 -18.97 2.92 36.54
N GLN A 159 -18.86 2.64 37.85
CA GLN A 159 -18.24 1.41 38.33
C GLN A 159 -19.03 0.18 37.88
N TRP A 160 -20.34 0.16 38.09
CA TRP A 160 -21.19 -0.95 37.64
C TRP A 160 -21.17 -1.13 36.12
N PHE A 161 -21.20 -0.03 35.37
CA PHE A 161 -21.06 -0.05 33.91
C PHE A 161 -19.74 -0.71 33.51
N GLN A 162 -18.61 -0.25 34.06
CA GLN A 162 -17.28 -0.80 33.76
C GLN A 162 -17.19 -2.31 34.08
N GLU A 163 -17.74 -2.75 35.20
CA GLU A 163 -17.66 -4.17 35.59
C GLU A 163 -18.34 -5.11 34.59
N ASN A 164 -19.47 -4.72 34.01
CA ASN A 164 -20.22 -5.57 33.07
C ASN A 164 -19.85 -5.31 31.62
N TRP A 165 -19.55 -4.07 31.29
CA TRP A 165 -19.16 -3.64 29.95
C TRP A 165 -17.82 -4.22 29.51
N LEU A 166 -16.82 -4.34 30.40
CA LEU A 166 -15.47 -4.78 29.99
C LEU A 166 -15.43 -6.18 29.36
N ILE A 167 -16.27 -7.11 29.83
CA ILE A 167 -16.36 -8.46 29.25
C ILE A 167 -17.14 -8.43 27.94
N LEU A 168 -18.30 -7.75 27.92
CA LEU A 168 -19.11 -7.59 26.72
C LEU A 168 -18.33 -6.90 25.60
N ARG A 169 -17.54 -5.88 25.94
CA ARG A 169 -16.66 -5.16 25.04
C ARG A 169 -15.68 -6.07 24.33
N VAL A 170 -15.05 -7.03 25.02
CA VAL A 170 -14.11 -7.97 24.37
C VAL A 170 -14.82 -8.73 23.27
N VAL A 171 -16.04 -9.22 23.54
CA VAL A 171 -16.87 -9.92 22.56
C VAL A 171 -17.28 -9.00 21.41
N VAL A 172 -17.78 -7.81 21.70
CA VAL A 172 -18.23 -6.85 20.68
C VAL A 172 -17.07 -6.39 19.78
N VAL A 173 -15.92 -6.05 20.37
CA VAL A 173 -14.71 -5.67 19.62
C VAL A 173 -14.23 -6.83 18.75
N ALA A 174 -14.22 -8.05 19.28
CA ALA A 174 -13.85 -9.23 18.50
C ALA A 174 -14.80 -9.45 17.32
N VAL A 175 -16.12 -9.40 17.53
CA VAL A 175 -17.12 -9.57 16.48
C VAL A 175 -17.00 -8.49 15.40
N ILE A 176 -16.94 -7.21 15.78
CA ILE A 176 -16.79 -6.10 14.84
C ILE A 176 -15.51 -6.26 14.03
N THR A 177 -14.39 -6.53 14.71
CA THR A 177 -13.09 -6.71 14.04
C THR A 177 -13.14 -7.89 13.08
N SER A 178 -13.67 -9.05 13.49
CA SER A 178 -13.79 -10.23 12.63
C SER A 178 -14.64 -9.97 11.39
N VAL A 179 -15.76 -9.25 11.52
CA VAL A 179 -16.60 -8.86 10.37
C VAL A 179 -15.83 -7.93 9.43
N LEU A 180 -15.18 -6.89 9.95
CA LEU A 180 -14.40 -5.96 9.13
C LEU A 180 -13.21 -6.64 8.43
N VAL A 181 -12.50 -7.53 9.12
CA VAL A 181 -11.41 -8.33 8.56
C VAL A 181 -11.95 -9.25 7.46
N ALA A 182 -13.04 -9.96 7.70
CA ALA A 182 -13.65 -10.85 6.72
C ALA A 182 -14.09 -10.10 5.46
N VAL A 183 -14.81 -8.98 5.61
CA VAL A 183 -15.22 -8.11 4.50
C VAL A 183 -13.99 -7.62 3.72
N SER A 184 -12.94 -7.23 4.43
CA SER A 184 -11.70 -6.72 3.83
C SER A 184 -10.95 -7.77 3.02
N LEU A 185 -10.80 -8.98 3.57
CA LEU A 185 -10.19 -10.13 2.88
C LEU A 185 -11.02 -10.56 1.67
N MET A 186 -12.34 -10.67 1.83
CA MET A 186 -13.25 -11.02 0.74
C MET A 186 -13.23 -10.00 -0.40
N THR A 187 -13.04 -8.71 -0.08
CA THR A 187 -12.94 -7.67 -1.10
C THR A 187 -11.61 -7.74 -1.83
N ALA A 188 -10.50 -7.96 -1.13
CA ALA A 188 -9.19 -8.14 -1.76
C ALA A 188 -9.13 -9.42 -2.63
N ALA A 189 -9.70 -10.52 -2.16
CA ALA A 189 -9.71 -11.81 -2.88
C ALA A 189 -10.49 -11.79 -4.20
N LYS A 190 -11.38 -10.81 -4.42
CA LYS A 190 -12.08 -10.62 -5.70
C LYS A 190 -11.16 -10.14 -6.82
N GLY A 191 -9.98 -9.60 -6.47
CA GLY A 191 -9.07 -9.00 -7.43
C GLY A 191 -9.52 -7.66 -7.98
N PRO A 192 -8.78 -7.12 -8.96
CA PRO A 192 -9.08 -5.83 -9.54
C PRO A 192 -10.39 -5.84 -10.31
N MET A 193 -11.18 -4.77 -10.18
CA MET A 193 -12.31 -4.53 -11.07
C MET A 193 -11.88 -3.72 -12.29
N ILE A 194 -12.51 -3.97 -13.44
CA ILE A 194 -12.30 -3.12 -14.62
C ILE A 194 -13.04 -1.79 -14.41
N LYS A 195 -12.32 -0.67 -14.58
CA LYS A 195 -12.87 0.68 -14.46
C LYS A 195 -12.76 1.41 -15.80
N PRO A 196 -13.87 1.51 -16.56
CA PRO A 196 -13.89 2.26 -17.80
C PRO A 196 -13.94 3.76 -17.51
N LEU A 197 -13.19 4.52 -18.29
CA LEU A 197 -13.14 5.97 -18.24
C LEU A 197 -13.04 6.52 -19.66
N GLN A 198 -13.73 7.62 -19.94
CA GLN A 198 -13.59 8.37 -21.18
C GLN A 198 -13.18 9.80 -20.82
N LEU A 199 -12.06 10.28 -21.35
CA LEU A 199 -11.56 11.61 -21.05
C LEU A 199 -11.30 12.39 -22.34
N PRO A 200 -11.76 13.64 -22.43
CA PRO A 200 -11.34 14.53 -23.49
C PRO A 200 -9.86 14.89 -23.32
N VAL A 201 -9.09 14.75 -24.39
CA VAL A 201 -7.67 15.06 -24.47
C VAL A 201 -7.49 16.14 -25.51
N ARG A 202 -7.10 17.33 -25.04
CA ARG A 202 -6.85 18.49 -25.88
C ARG A 202 -5.71 18.21 -26.84
N LYS A 203 -5.83 18.63 -28.11
CA LYS A 203 -4.79 18.45 -29.14
C LYS A 203 -4.48 16.99 -29.48
N LEU A 204 -5.36 16.05 -29.11
CA LEU A 204 -5.26 14.69 -29.61
C LEU A 204 -5.71 14.69 -31.08
N PRO A 205 -4.92 14.11 -32.01
CA PRO A 205 -5.35 13.98 -33.40
C PRO A 205 -6.68 13.23 -33.52
N LEU A 206 -7.58 13.69 -34.40
CA LEU A 206 -8.90 13.06 -34.61
C LEU A 206 -8.81 11.59 -35.03
N SER A 207 -7.73 11.19 -35.71
CA SER A 207 -7.47 9.79 -36.09
C SER A 207 -7.19 8.87 -34.90
N MET A 208 -6.80 9.43 -33.76
CA MET A 208 -6.51 8.71 -32.51
C MET A 208 -7.68 8.82 -31.51
N ASN A 209 -8.82 9.37 -31.92
CA ASN A 209 -10.03 9.39 -31.11
C ASN A 209 -10.53 7.97 -30.84
N GLY A 210 -10.74 7.64 -29.57
CA GLY A 210 -11.13 6.31 -29.13
C GLY A 210 -9.96 5.41 -28.75
N LEU A 211 -8.70 5.89 -28.81
CA LEU A 211 -7.53 5.15 -28.37
C LEU A 211 -7.67 4.73 -26.90
N ARG A 212 -7.32 3.48 -26.59
CA ARG A 212 -7.51 2.87 -25.27
C ARG A 212 -6.19 2.64 -24.56
N ILE A 213 -6.00 3.35 -23.46
CA ILE A 213 -4.91 3.14 -22.51
C ILE A 213 -5.41 2.23 -21.38
N VAL A 214 -4.76 1.09 -21.18
CA VAL A 214 -4.95 0.26 -19.98
C VAL A 214 -3.86 0.60 -18.97
N GLN A 215 -4.28 1.07 -17.80
CA GLN A 215 -3.38 1.40 -16.70
C GLN A 215 -3.38 0.28 -15.66
N LEU A 216 -2.19 -0.25 -15.40
CA LEU A 216 -1.84 -1.03 -14.23
C LEU A 216 -1.02 -0.13 -13.27
N SER A 217 -1.22 -0.27 -11.98
CA SER A 217 -0.52 0.56 -10.98
C SER A 217 -0.42 -0.18 -9.66
N ASP A 218 0.63 0.03 -8.88
CA ASP A 218 0.70 -0.46 -7.49
C ASP A 218 0.39 -1.97 -7.37
N ILE A 219 1.12 -2.78 -8.15
CA ILE A 219 0.98 -4.24 -8.15
C ILE A 219 1.65 -4.84 -6.90
N HIS A 220 2.78 -4.28 -6.47
CA HIS A 220 3.55 -4.76 -5.31
C HIS A 220 3.88 -6.25 -5.35
N LEU A 221 4.42 -6.72 -6.48
CA LEU A 221 4.91 -8.09 -6.59
C LEU A 221 5.97 -8.34 -5.51
N GLY A 222 5.76 -9.36 -4.67
CA GLY A 222 6.62 -9.61 -3.52
C GLY A 222 5.95 -10.46 -2.43
N PRO A 223 5.92 -9.99 -1.17
CA PRO A 223 5.57 -10.84 -0.03
C PRO A 223 4.11 -11.29 0.01
N THR A 224 3.19 -10.61 -0.68
CA THR A 224 1.75 -10.89 -0.65
C THR A 224 1.06 -10.88 -2.01
N VAL A 225 1.80 -10.57 -3.08
CA VAL A 225 1.38 -10.69 -4.48
C VAL A 225 2.42 -11.50 -5.23
N GLY A 226 2.02 -12.63 -5.81
CA GLY A 226 2.88 -13.58 -6.52
C GLY A 226 2.61 -13.62 -8.02
N ARG A 227 3.29 -14.53 -8.72
CA ARG A 227 3.20 -14.72 -10.17
C ARG A 227 1.78 -14.95 -10.65
N SER A 228 1.00 -15.77 -9.95
CA SER A 228 -0.39 -16.09 -10.35
C SER A 228 -1.28 -14.85 -10.37
N GLN A 229 -1.11 -13.94 -9.41
CA GLN A 229 -1.88 -12.68 -9.35
C GLN A 229 -1.43 -11.68 -10.42
N LEU A 230 -0.13 -11.67 -10.74
CA LEU A 230 0.37 -10.88 -11.86
C LEU A 230 -0.13 -11.41 -13.19
N GLN A 231 -0.10 -12.74 -13.40
CA GLN A 231 -0.67 -13.37 -14.59
C GLN A 231 -2.14 -13.02 -14.75
N GLN A 232 -2.94 -13.08 -13.68
CA GLN A 232 -4.34 -12.64 -13.72
C GLN A 232 -4.48 -11.19 -14.18
N ALA A 233 -3.66 -10.27 -13.66
CA ALA A 233 -3.71 -8.86 -14.08
C ALA A 233 -3.31 -8.67 -15.55
N VAL A 234 -2.32 -9.43 -16.03
CA VAL A 234 -1.89 -9.44 -17.44
C VAL A 234 -2.99 -9.98 -18.36
N ASP A 235 -3.63 -11.08 -17.99
CA ASP A 235 -4.73 -11.67 -18.76
C ASP A 235 -5.91 -10.69 -18.85
N MET A 236 -6.29 -10.10 -17.72
CA MET A 236 -7.34 -9.07 -17.66
C MET A 236 -6.98 -7.84 -18.51
N ALA A 237 -5.73 -7.38 -18.50
CA ALA A 237 -5.29 -6.26 -19.34
C ALA A 237 -5.37 -6.60 -20.83
N ASN A 238 -4.91 -7.79 -21.23
CA ASN A 238 -4.94 -8.25 -22.61
C ASN A 238 -6.36 -8.45 -23.15
N ASP A 239 -7.28 -8.95 -22.33
CA ASP A 239 -8.70 -9.13 -22.67
C ASP A 239 -9.39 -7.80 -23.01
N LEU A 240 -8.87 -6.69 -22.46
CA LEU A 240 -9.35 -5.36 -22.77
C LEU A 240 -8.88 -4.88 -24.15
N LYS A 241 -7.98 -5.57 -24.83
CA LYS A 241 -7.44 -5.19 -26.16
C LYS A 241 -6.94 -3.73 -26.18
N PRO A 242 -5.92 -3.39 -25.37
CA PRO A 242 -5.39 -2.03 -25.28
C PRO A 242 -4.62 -1.63 -26.53
N ASP A 243 -4.67 -0.35 -26.85
CA ASP A 243 -3.73 0.27 -27.78
C ASP A 243 -2.41 0.59 -27.10
N ILE A 244 -2.46 0.97 -25.82
CA ILE A 244 -1.31 1.24 -24.95
C ILE A 244 -1.53 0.57 -23.60
N VAL A 245 -0.51 -0.07 -23.04
CA VAL A 245 -0.48 -0.41 -21.61
C VAL A 245 0.50 0.50 -20.91
N VAL A 246 0.09 1.06 -19.77
CA VAL A 246 0.98 1.83 -18.89
C VAL A 246 1.02 1.19 -17.51
N ILE A 247 2.21 1.07 -16.95
CA ILE A 247 2.45 0.63 -15.58
C ILE A 247 2.96 1.85 -14.79
N THR A 248 2.11 2.42 -13.95
CA THR A 248 2.39 3.70 -13.26
C THR A 248 2.99 3.49 -11.88
N GLY A 249 4.15 2.84 -11.79
CA GLY A 249 4.95 2.68 -10.56
C GLY A 249 4.46 1.63 -9.57
N ASP A 250 5.30 1.39 -8.55
CA ASP A 250 5.11 0.43 -7.46
C ASP A 250 4.75 -0.98 -7.99
N LEU A 251 5.57 -1.46 -8.93
CA LEU A 251 5.40 -2.78 -9.52
C LEU A 251 5.89 -3.88 -8.57
N VAL A 252 6.95 -3.62 -7.80
CA VAL A 252 7.72 -4.64 -7.05
C VAL A 252 8.12 -4.19 -5.64
N ASP A 253 8.17 -5.15 -4.73
CA ASP A 253 8.56 -4.96 -3.31
C ASP A 253 9.88 -5.66 -2.94
N SER A 254 10.64 -6.17 -3.92
CA SER A 254 11.95 -6.79 -3.70
C SER A 254 12.88 -6.61 -4.90
N THR A 255 14.08 -7.18 -4.82
CA THR A 255 15.10 -7.12 -5.88
C THR A 255 14.72 -7.99 -7.08
N VAL A 256 15.33 -7.71 -8.24
CA VAL A 256 15.17 -8.51 -9.47
C VAL A 256 15.54 -9.96 -9.20
N GLU A 257 16.64 -10.21 -8.47
CA GLU A 257 17.08 -11.57 -8.16
C GLU A 257 15.99 -12.40 -7.48
N ASN A 258 15.23 -11.78 -6.57
CA ASN A 258 14.19 -12.45 -5.80
C ASN A 258 12.90 -12.69 -6.60
N LEU A 259 12.61 -11.83 -7.57
CA LEU A 259 11.30 -11.78 -8.25
C LEU A 259 11.34 -12.05 -9.76
N VAL A 260 12.51 -12.40 -10.31
CA VAL A 260 12.70 -12.64 -11.75
C VAL A 260 11.70 -13.63 -12.36
N GLU A 261 11.36 -14.71 -11.64
CA GLU A 261 10.35 -15.66 -12.11
C GLU A 261 8.93 -15.10 -11.96
N ALA A 262 8.67 -14.40 -10.86
CA ALA A 262 7.37 -13.85 -10.55
C ALA A 262 6.93 -12.75 -11.53
N VAL A 263 7.89 -11.95 -12.03
CA VAL A 263 7.64 -10.82 -12.94
C VAL A 263 7.50 -11.25 -14.41
N SER A 264 7.91 -12.48 -14.75
CA SER A 264 7.90 -13.00 -16.12
C SER A 264 6.57 -12.87 -16.90
N PRO A 265 5.37 -12.92 -16.28
CA PRO A 265 4.11 -12.71 -17.01
C PRO A 265 4.02 -11.38 -17.76
N LEU A 266 4.76 -10.34 -17.36
CA LEU A 266 4.74 -9.04 -18.05
C LEU A 266 5.13 -9.12 -19.53
N GLN A 267 5.97 -10.09 -19.92
CA GLN A 267 6.32 -10.33 -21.32
C GLN A 267 5.12 -10.66 -22.21
N GLN A 268 4.01 -11.07 -21.62
CA GLN A 268 2.80 -11.47 -22.33
C GLN A 268 1.83 -10.30 -22.56
N LEU A 269 2.11 -9.10 -22.02
CA LEU A 269 1.29 -7.91 -22.27
C LEU A 269 1.32 -7.56 -23.76
N LYS A 270 0.15 -7.32 -24.34
CA LYS A 270 -0.04 -6.99 -25.77
C LYS A 270 -0.71 -5.64 -25.89
N ALA A 271 -0.07 -4.73 -26.62
CA ALA A 271 -0.61 -3.41 -26.91
C ALA A 271 -0.10 -2.94 -28.28
N THR A 272 -0.97 -2.30 -29.07
CA THR A 272 -0.66 -1.84 -30.44
C THR A 272 0.57 -0.94 -30.49
N HIS A 273 0.69 0.02 -29.56
CA HIS A 273 1.79 0.99 -29.50
C HIS A 273 2.82 0.68 -28.40
N GLY A 274 2.66 -0.45 -27.69
CA GLY A 274 3.61 -0.93 -26.69
C GLY A 274 3.19 -0.73 -25.23
N VAL A 275 4.10 -1.15 -24.35
CA VAL A 275 3.94 -1.17 -22.89
C VAL A 275 4.94 -0.21 -22.28
N PHE A 276 4.47 0.74 -21.47
CA PHE A 276 5.30 1.80 -20.89
C PHE A 276 5.31 1.74 -19.38
N TYR A 277 6.42 2.18 -18.77
CA TYR A 277 6.64 2.08 -17.34
C TYR A 277 7.30 3.35 -16.77
N VAL A 278 6.87 3.74 -15.58
CA VAL A 278 7.56 4.71 -14.71
C VAL A 278 7.76 4.12 -13.32
N THR A 279 8.79 4.58 -12.61
CA THR A 279 9.07 4.13 -11.24
C THR A 279 8.05 4.70 -10.26
N GLY A 280 7.74 3.92 -9.24
CA GLY A 280 7.14 4.39 -7.99
C GLY A 280 8.19 4.46 -6.88
N ASN A 281 7.75 4.71 -5.65
CA ASN A 281 8.66 4.83 -4.52
C ASN A 281 9.22 3.46 -4.10
N HIS A 282 8.51 2.36 -4.34
CA HIS A 282 8.96 1.03 -3.93
C HIS A 282 10.18 0.53 -4.71
N GLU A 283 10.33 0.88 -5.98
CA GLU A 283 11.56 0.56 -6.71
C GLU A 283 12.81 1.20 -6.10
N TYR A 284 12.67 2.36 -5.44
CA TYR A 284 13.75 2.99 -4.69
C TYR A 284 13.92 2.39 -3.29
N TYR A 285 12.85 1.87 -2.67
CA TYR A 285 12.91 1.23 -1.36
C TYR A 285 13.57 -0.16 -1.41
N THR A 286 13.56 -0.82 -2.56
CA THR A 286 14.29 -2.08 -2.78
C THR A 286 15.79 -1.87 -2.99
N PHE A 287 16.22 -0.63 -3.24
CA PHE A 287 17.60 -0.29 -3.60
C PHE A 287 18.11 -1.03 -4.85
N ASP A 288 17.21 -1.36 -5.77
CA ASP A 288 17.52 -2.16 -6.97
C ASP A 288 16.94 -1.56 -8.27
N VAL A 289 16.64 -0.26 -8.26
CA VAL A 289 15.92 0.44 -9.34
C VAL A 289 16.59 0.28 -10.71
N ASP A 290 17.92 0.37 -10.81
CA ASP A 290 18.63 0.27 -12.09
C ASP A 290 18.55 -1.13 -12.71
N HIS A 291 18.66 -2.17 -11.88
CA HIS A 291 18.47 -3.54 -12.33
C HIS A 291 17.02 -3.77 -12.73
N TRP A 292 16.04 -3.22 -12.01
CA TRP A 292 14.63 -3.28 -12.40
C TRP A 292 14.38 -2.61 -13.75
N LEU A 293 14.87 -1.38 -13.97
CA LEU A 293 14.74 -0.69 -15.25
C LEU A 293 15.37 -1.49 -16.40
N SER A 294 16.54 -2.07 -16.16
CA SER A 294 17.24 -2.91 -17.14
C SER A 294 16.49 -4.22 -17.43
N HIS A 295 15.94 -4.85 -16.40
CA HIS A 295 15.18 -6.10 -16.52
C HIS A 295 13.86 -5.87 -17.25
N LEU A 296 13.08 -4.86 -16.87
CA LEU A 296 11.82 -4.53 -17.56
C LEU A 296 12.04 -4.22 -19.04
N LYS A 297 13.14 -3.53 -19.38
CA LYS A 297 13.55 -3.31 -20.77
C LYS A 297 13.82 -4.63 -21.51
N SER A 298 14.43 -5.62 -20.86
CA SER A 298 14.65 -6.95 -21.47
C SER A 298 13.36 -7.75 -21.65
N LEU A 299 12.28 -7.41 -20.92
CA LEU A 299 10.93 -7.93 -21.13
C LEU A 299 10.17 -7.21 -22.25
N GLY A 300 10.78 -6.24 -22.94
CA GLY A 300 10.15 -5.46 -23.99
C GLY A 300 9.33 -4.26 -23.49
N ILE A 301 9.44 -3.89 -22.21
CA ILE A 301 8.76 -2.73 -21.64
C ILE A 301 9.61 -1.47 -21.83
N VAL A 302 8.99 -0.39 -22.29
CA VAL A 302 9.65 0.89 -22.49
C VAL A 302 9.57 1.73 -21.22
N CYS A 303 10.68 1.80 -20.48
CA CYS A 303 10.78 2.65 -19.29
C CYS A 303 10.98 4.13 -19.69
N LEU A 304 10.29 5.04 -19.00
CA LEU A 304 10.33 6.50 -19.24
C LEU A 304 10.91 7.27 -18.04
N PRO A 305 12.21 7.12 -17.70
CA PRO A 305 12.82 7.84 -16.60
C PRO A 305 13.11 9.30 -17.00
N ASN A 306 12.25 10.23 -16.57
CA ASN A 306 12.30 11.65 -16.93
C ASN A 306 12.50 11.85 -18.44
N SER A 307 11.66 11.18 -19.22
CA SER A 307 11.75 11.17 -20.69
C SER A 307 10.38 10.98 -21.32
N PHE A 308 10.30 11.14 -22.63
CA PHE A 308 9.07 10.93 -23.38
C PHE A 308 9.32 10.13 -24.66
N VAL A 309 8.24 9.63 -25.22
CA VAL A 309 8.16 9.07 -26.57
C VAL A 309 7.01 9.69 -27.33
N ARG A 310 7.06 9.61 -28.66
CA ARG A 310 5.93 9.94 -29.53
C ARG A 310 5.12 8.69 -29.82
N ILE A 311 3.83 8.71 -29.52
CA ILE A 311 2.90 7.67 -29.92
C ILE A 311 2.33 8.07 -31.27
N VAL A 312 2.76 7.36 -32.31
CA VAL A 312 2.44 7.67 -33.71
C VAL A 312 1.33 6.76 -34.22
N GLN A 313 0.36 7.32 -34.94
CA GLN A 313 -0.66 6.54 -35.63
C GLN A 313 -0.04 5.80 -36.83
N PRO A 314 -0.08 4.45 -36.92
CA PRO A 314 0.63 3.69 -37.95
C PRO A 314 0.27 4.11 -39.38
N ASP A 315 -1.01 4.40 -39.64
CA ASP A 315 -1.49 4.77 -40.97
C ASP A 315 -1.37 6.27 -41.28
N LYS A 316 -0.98 7.10 -40.29
CA LYS A 316 -0.87 8.55 -40.40
C LYS A 316 0.31 9.06 -39.56
N PRO A 317 1.55 8.95 -40.07
CA PRO A 317 2.76 9.27 -39.30
C PRO A 317 2.85 10.71 -38.77
N GLN A 318 2.10 11.64 -39.37
CA GLN A 318 1.98 13.03 -38.93
C GLN A 318 1.04 13.21 -37.73
N ASP A 319 0.18 12.23 -37.44
CA ASP A 319 -0.74 12.23 -36.31
C ASP A 319 -0.09 11.48 -35.14
N TRP A 320 0.27 12.20 -34.09
CA TRP A 320 0.90 11.63 -32.90
C TRP A 320 0.66 12.49 -31.65
N PHE A 321 0.98 11.94 -30.48
CA PHE A 321 1.01 12.69 -29.21
C PHE A 321 2.20 12.27 -28.34
N TYR A 322 2.54 13.06 -27.33
CA TYR A 322 3.61 12.75 -26.38
C TYR A 322 3.10 11.88 -25.22
N LEU A 323 3.75 10.73 -25.01
CA LEU A 323 3.65 9.97 -23.77
C LEU A 323 4.94 10.19 -22.97
N ALA A 324 4.85 10.95 -21.89
CA ALA A 324 5.97 11.30 -21.03
C ALA A 324 5.92 10.53 -19.71
N GLY A 325 7.06 10.39 -19.06
CA GLY A 325 7.18 9.77 -17.75
C GLY A 325 8.25 10.45 -16.89
N THR A 326 8.02 10.48 -15.58
CA THR A 326 8.99 10.99 -14.59
C THR A 326 9.39 9.89 -13.62
N ASN A 327 10.61 9.98 -13.10
CA ASN A 327 11.03 9.22 -11.93
C ASN A 327 10.19 9.60 -10.69
N ASP A 328 10.09 8.70 -9.72
CA ASP A 328 9.40 9.00 -8.47
C ASP A 328 10.11 10.09 -7.64
N ILE A 329 9.33 10.87 -6.87
CA ILE A 329 9.82 11.95 -6.02
C ILE A 329 10.80 11.44 -4.94
N GLU A 330 10.63 10.21 -4.45
CA GLU A 330 11.54 9.62 -3.46
C GLU A 330 12.91 9.27 -4.04
N GLY A 331 13.07 9.26 -5.37
CA GLY A 331 14.36 9.00 -6.04
C GLY A 331 15.47 9.93 -5.56
N LYS A 332 15.18 11.23 -5.37
CA LYS A 332 16.15 12.22 -4.84
C LYS A 332 16.61 11.93 -3.42
N ARG A 333 15.72 11.34 -2.60
CA ARG A 333 16.00 11.12 -1.18
C ARG A 333 16.86 9.89 -0.96
N MET A 334 16.71 8.89 -1.83
CA MET A 334 17.28 7.56 -1.67
C MET A 334 18.52 7.34 -2.55
N TYR A 335 18.58 7.98 -3.73
CA TYR A 335 19.64 7.86 -4.73
C TYR A 335 20.31 9.21 -5.05
N ASP A 336 21.30 9.19 -5.95
CA ASP A 336 21.98 10.39 -6.45
C ASP A 336 21.07 11.25 -7.35
N THR A 337 21.59 12.38 -7.81
CA THR A 337 20.90 13.36 -8.66
C THR A 337 20.29 12.78 -9.92
N GLU A 338 20.78 11.67 -10.50
CA GLU A 338 20.23 11.15 -11.76
C GLU A 338 18.81 10.56 -11.63
N HIS A 339 18.40 10.13 -10.43
CA HIS A 339 17.10 9.50 -10.17
C HIS A 339 16.03 10.46 -9.63
N HIS A 340 16.34 11.75 -9.45
CA HIS A 340 15.33 12.68 -8.96
C HIS A 340 14.16 12.83 -9.94
N PHE A 341 12.97 13.11 -9.43
CA PHE A 341 11.86 13.61 -10.23
C PHE A 341 12.31 14.90 -10.95
N ASP A 342 12.27 14.90 -12.28
CA ASP A 342 12.67 16.02 -13.14
C ASP A 342 11.68 16.16 -14.30
N LEU A 343 10.71 17.05 -14.11
CA LEU A 343 9.66 17.31 -15.10
C LEU A 343 10.18 18.08 -16.31
N ASP A 344 11.10 19.04 -16.09
CA ASP A 344 11.63 19.86 -17.16
C ASP A 344 12.41 18.96 -18.14
N LYS A 345 13.24 18.05 -17.63
CA LYS A 345 13.91 17.03 -18.44
C LYS A 345 12.93 16.07 -19.13
N ALA A 346 11.87 15.67 -18.44
CA ALA A 346 10.85 14.77 -19.01
C ALA A 346 10.08 15.37 -20.18
N LEU A 347 10.06 16.70 -20.31
CA LEU A 347 9.31 17.43 -21.33
C LEU A 347 10.19 18.34 -22.19
N ASP A 348 11.51 18.26 -22.05
CA ASP A 348 12.47 19.05 -22.84
C ASP A 348 12.44 18.65 -24.31
N GLY A 349 12.03 19.56 -25.18
CA GLY A 349 11.80 19.30 -26.61
C GLY A 349 10.38 18.85 -26.96
N THR A 350 9.44 18.89 -26.01
CA THR A 350 8.00 18.87 -26.34
C THR A 350 7.56 20.22 -26.88
N ASP A 351 6.62 20.20 -27.83
CA ASP A 351 5.97 21.41 -28.35
C ASP A 351 4.57 21.59 -27.74
N SER A 352 3.98 22.77 -27.94
CA SER A 352 2.65 23.08 -27.44
C SER A 352 1.53 22.63 -28.38
N ASP A 353 1.81 22.07 -29.55
CA ASP A 353 0.80 21.79 -30.58
C ASP A 353 0.25 20.36 -30.48
N HIS A 354 0.99 19.46 -29.83
CA HIS A 354 0.59 18.07 -29.61
C HIS A 354 0.13 17.82 -28.16
N ALA A 355 -0.79 16.87 -27.99
CA ALA A 355 -1.22 16.45 -26.65
C ALA A 355 -0.04 15.85 -25.85
N ILE A 356 -0.03 16.13 -24.54
CA ILE A 356 0.91 15.51 -23.60
C ILE A 356 0.12 14.69 -22.58
N ILE A 357 0.41 13.40 -22.52
CA ILE A 357 -0.04 12.48 -21.47
C ILE A 357 1.18 12.13 -20.62
N LEU A 358 1.12 12.44 -19.32
CA LEU A 358 2.20 12.23 -18.37
C LEU A 358 1.91 11.06 -17.43
N LEU A 359 2.88 10.16 -17.30
CA LEU A 359 2.92 9.13 -16.28
C LEU A 359 3.75 9.63 -15.09
N ALA A 360 3.10 9.80 -13.94
CA ALA A 360 3.75 10.27 -12.72
C ALA A 360 3.14 9.53 -11.53
N HIS A 361 3.90 8.63 -10.90
CA HIS A 361 3.36 7.69 -9.92
C HIS A 361 2.63 8.37 -8.75
N GLN A 362 3.25 9.34 -8.07
CA GLN A 362 2.63 9.99 -6.92
C GLN A 362 1.70 11.17 -7.29
N PRO A 363 0.56 11.34 -6.59
CA PRO A 363 -0.26 12.56 -6.70
C PRO A 363 0.49 13.86 -6.43
N ARG A 364 1.57 13.81 -5.64
CA ARG A 364 2.44 14.98 -5.40
C ARG A 364 3.20 15.39 -6.66
N ALA A 365 3.66 14.44 -7.47
CA ALA A 365 4.29 14.69 -8.76
C ALA A 365 3.25 15.25 -9.75
N ALA A 366 2.04 14.68 -9.76
CA ALA A 366 0.94 15.21 -10.56
C ALA A 366 0.61 16.66 -10.21
N LYS A 367 0.58 17.03 -8.92
CA LYS A 367 0.37 18.42 -8.51
C LYS A 367 1.47 19.35 -9.02
N GLN A 368 2.74 18.94 -8.95
CA GLN A 368 3.86 19.74 -9.49
C GLN A 368 3.73 19.92 -11.00
N ALA A 369 3.35 18.86 -11.72
CA ALA A 369 3.12 18.92 -13.16
C ALA A 369 1.96 19.84 -13.56
N VAL A 370 0.84 19.81 -12.83
CA VAL A 370 -0.29 20.74 -13.02
C VAL A 370 0.12 22.20 -12.82
N GLN A 371 1.06 22.45 -11.89
CA GLN A 371 1.54 23.79 -11.54
C GLN A 371 2.67 24.29 -12.45
N SER A 372 3.14 23.46 -13.38
CA SER A 372 4.23 23.80 -14.31
C SER A 372 3.74 24.66 -15.48
N GLN A 373 4.69 25.15 -16.29
CA GLN A 373 4.38 25.86 -17.53
C GLN A 373 3.84 24.96 -18.67
N TYR A 374 3.96 23.64 -18.56
CA TYR A 374 3.63 22.72 -19.64
C TYR A 374 2.12 22.50 -19.77
N ASP A 375 1.62 22.44 -21.00
CA ASP A 375 0.20 22.22 -21.30
C ASP A 375 -0.16 20.72 -21.30
N ILE A 376 -0.04 20.10 -20.13
CA ILE A 376 -0.28 18.66 -19.95
C ILE A 376 -1.79 18.40 -19.95
N SER A 377 -2.24 17.50 -20.83
CA SER A 377 -3.66 17.21 -21.01
C SER A 377 -4.18 16.15 -20.03
N LEU A 378 -3.36 15.15 -19.74
CA LEU A 378 -3.71 14.05 -18.84
C LEU A 378 -2.50 13.59 -18.03
N ILE A 379 -2.69 13.41 -16.72
CA ILE A 379 -1.69 12.85 -15.81
C ILE A 379 -2.25 11.58 -15.19
N LEU A 380 -1.52 10.47 -15.31
CA LEU A 380 -1.87 9.17 -14.76
C LEU A 380 -0.96 8.84 -13.57
N SER A 381 -1.58 8.61 -12.41
CA SER A 381 -0.93 8.36 -11.12
C SER A 381 -1.53 7.15 -10.40
N GLY A 382 -0.85 6.71 -9.34
CA GLY A 382 -1.24 5.65 -8.40
C GLY A 382 -0.95 6.05 -6.95
N HIS A 383 -0.18 5.24 -6.23
CA HIS A 383 0.41 5.47 -4.90
C HIS A 383 -0.56 5.40 -3.71
N THR A 384 -1.77 5.93 -3.85
CA THR A 384 -2.67 6.09 -2.69
C THR A 384 -3.41 4.81 -2.32
N HIS A 385 -3.48 3.85 -3.24
CA HIS A 385 -4.35 2.68 -3.20
C HIS A 385 -5.83 2.99 -2.90
N GLY A 386 -6.31 4.21 -3.14
CA GLY A 386 -7.63 4.64 -2.64
C GLY A 386 -7.77 4.45 -1.13
N GLY A 387 -6.65 4.56 -0.40
CA GLY A 387 -6.60 4.41 1.04
C GLY A 387 -6.59 2.97 1.56
N GLN A 388 -6.58 1.95 0.69
CA GLN A 388 -6.59 0.49 0.92
C GLN A 388 -7.54 -0.03 2.01
N MET A 389 -7.36 0.36 3.26
CA MET A 389 -8.13 -0.06 4.41
C MET A 389 -8.27 1.05 5.46
N PHE A 390 -9.38 1.06 6.18
CA PHE A 390 -9.54 1.97 7.32
C PHE A 390 -8.59 1.61 8.47
N PRO A 391 -7.95 2.59 9.14
CA PRO A 391 -8.09 4.05 8.95
C PRO A 391 -7.02 4.67 8.02
N VAL A 392 -6.21 3.86 7.33
CA VAL A 392 -5.17 4.35 6.39
C VAL A 392 -5.78 5.26 5.33
N ASN A 393 -7.02 4.99 4.92
CA ASN A 393 -7.78 5.84 4.01
C ASN A 393 -7.92 7.30 4.45
N ILE A 394 -8.08 7.57 5.75
CA ILE A 394 -8.15 8.95 6.27
C ILE A 394 -6.79 9.64 6.08
N ALA A 395 -5.70 8.97 6.47
CA ALA A 395 -4.35 9.53 6.32
C ALA A 395 -4.01 9.77 4.84
N ALA A 396 -4.31 8.81 3.96
CA ALA A 396 -4.09 8.94 2.53
C ALA A 396 -4.89 10.11 1.93
N TYR A 397 -6.15 10.29 2.33
CA TYR A 397 -6.98 11.42 1.91
C TYR A 397 -6.42 12.78 2.37
N LEU A 398 -5.92 12.87 3.61
CA LEU A 398 -5.44 14.13 4.18
C LEU A 398 -4.03 14.53 3.70
N THR A 399 -3.21 13.58 3.26
CA THR A 399 -1.79 13.80 2.97
C THR A 399 -1.45 13.87 1.49
N ASN A 400 -2.40 13.53 0.61
CA ASN A 400 -2.24 13.57 -0.84
C ASN A 400 -3.11 14.66 -1.46
N PRO A 401 -2.59 15.41 -2.45
CA PRO A 401 -3.36 16.45 -3.13
C PRO A 401 -4.53 15.90 -3.96
N TYR A 402 -4.40 14.66 -4.44
CA TYR A 402 -5.43 13.92 -5.15
C TYR A 402 -5.50 12.53 -4.51
N PHE A 403 -6.69 12.11 -4.06
CA PHE A 403 -6.85 10.88 -3.29
C PHE A 403 -7.02 9.66 -4.18
N ALA A 404 -8.15 9.53 -4.86
CA ALA A 404 -8.41 8.49 -5.86
C ALA A 404 -9.46 8.99 -6.86
N GLY A 405 -9.44 8.46 -8.08
CA GLY A 405 -10.36 8.87 -9.14
C GLY A 405 -9.87 10.05 -9.97
N ILE A 406 -10.81 10.74 -10.62
CA ILE A 406 -10.54 11.77 -11.63
C ILE A 406 -10.68 13.15 -11.01
N TYR A 407 -9.75 14.03 -11.36
CA TYR A 407 -9.74 15.43 -10.98
C TYR A 407 -9.46 16.27 -12.22
N GLN A 408 -10.00 17.49 -12.25
CA GLN A 408 -9.70 18.49 -13.29
C GLN A 408 -9.25 19.78 -12.60
N PRO A 409 -7.99 19.87 -12.16
CA PRO A 409 -7.51 21.03 -11.40
C PRO A 409 -7.33 22.29 -12.25
N LYS A 410 -7.24 22.14 -13.59
CA LYS A 410 -7.12 23.21 -14.57
C LYS A 410 -7.93 22.82 -15.81
N GLU A 411 -8.54 23.78 -16.48
CA GLU A 411 -9.25 23.53 -17.74
C GLU A 411 -8.31 22.87 -18.76
N GLY A 412 -8.78 21.78 -19.38
CA GLY A 412 -7.99 20.99 -20.32
C GLY A 412 -6.95 20.03 -19.71
N THR A 413 -6.75 20.04 -18.38
CA THR A 413 -5.82 19.12 -17.68
C THR A 413 -6.58 18.21 -16.73
N TYR A 414 -6.50 16.91 -16.96
CA TYR A 414 -7.04 15.88 -16.07
C TYR A 414 -5.93 15.21 -15.26
N VAL A 415 -6.22 14.88 -14.01
CA VAL A 415 -5.40 14.01 -13.16
C VAL A 415 -6.24 12.80 -12.80
N TYR A 416 -5.72 11.61 -13.08
CA TYR A 416 -6.33 10.36 -12.66
C TYR A 416 -5.42 9.64 -11.67
N VAL A 417 -5.97 9.31 -10.50
CA VAL A 417 -5.27 8.52 -9.47
C VAL A 417 -5.93 7.16 -9.35
N SER A 418 -5.20 6.13 -9.78
CA SER A 418 -5.60 4.73 -9.65
C SER A 418 -5.68 4.31 -8.19
N SER A 419 -6.66 3.47 -7.86
CA SER A 419 -6.75 2.80 -6.56
C SER A 419 -5.81 1.59 -6.43
N GLY A 420 -4.97 1.32 -7.44
CA GLY A 420 -4.00 0.23 -7.49
C GLY A 420 -4.60 -1.09 -7.98
N THR A 421 -3.82 -1.87 -8.73
CA THR A 421 -4.20 -3.16 -9.34
C THR A 421 -4.34 -4.27 -8.30
N TRP A 422 -3.56 -4.22 -7.21
CA TRP A 422 -3.65 -5.21 -6.13
C TRP A 422 -3.73 -4.56 -4.75
N TYR A 423 -2.68 -4.61 -3.95
CA TYR A 423 -2.61 -4.03 -2.60
C TYR A 423 -1.13 -3.98 -2.16
N ASN A 424 -0.81 -3.09 -1.25
CA ASN A 424 0.50 -2.98 -0.63
C ASN A 424 0.49 -3.63 0.76
N GLY A 425 1.36 -4.61 0.99
CA GLY A 425 1.45 -5.31 2.27
C GLY A 425 0.21 -6.17 2.55
N PRO A 426 -0.66 -5.84 3.53
CA PRO A 426 -1.82 -6.67 3.88
C PRO A 426 -2.74 -6.97 2.68
N PRO A 427 -3.11 -8.24 2.42
CA PRO A 427 -4.00 -8.63 1.32
C PRO A 427 -5.47 -8.32 1.65
N MET A 428 -5.77 -7.04 1.87
CA MET A 428 -6.97 -6.54 2.53
C MET A 428 -7.42 -5.23 1.88
N ARG A 429 -8.71 -5.13 1.56
CA ARG A 429 -9.34 -3.94 0.96
C ARG A 429 -10.63 -3.58 1.73
N LEU A 430 -10.60 -2.54 2.56
CA LEU A 430 -11.74 -2.09 3.35
C LEU A 430 -12.11 -0.65 2.99
N PHE A 431 -13.33 -0.44 2.48
CA PHE A 431 -13.79 0.84 1.90
C PHE A 431 -12.94 1.36 0.74
N SER A 432 -12.22 0.45 0.06
CA SER A 432 -11.54 0.69 -1.20
C SER A 432 -11.69 -0.56 -2.10
N ARG A 433 -11.36 -0.43 -3.38
CA ARG A 433 -11.29 -1.57 -4.31
C ARG A 433 -10.05 -1.45 -5.18
N ALA A 434 -9.46 -2.59 -5.52
CA ALA A 434 -8.43 -2.67 -6.52
C ALA A 434 -9.04 -2.48 -7.92
N GLU A 435 -8.31 -1.91 -8.85
CA GLU A 435 -8.81 -1.61 -10.19
C GLU A 435 -7.75 -1.75 -11.28
N ILE A 436 -8.20 -2.16 -12.47
CA ILE A 436 -7.49 -1.98 -13.74
C ILE A 436 -8.30 -0.95 -14.52
N THR A 437 -7.68 0.16 -14.88
CA THR A 437 -8.40 1.27 -15.51
C THR A 437 -8.23 1.22 -17.02
N VAL A 438 -9.33 1.37 -17.76
CA VAL A 438 -9.32 1.54 -19.21
C VAL A 438 -9.72 2.97 -19.52
N ILE A 439 -8.77 3.79 -19.94
CA ILE A 439 -8.99 5.16 -20.34
C ILE A 439 -9.13 5.21 -21.87
N THR A 440 -10.30 5.63 -22.34
CA THR A 440 -10.56 5.92 -23.74
C THR A 440 -10.33 7.41 -23.97
N LEU A 441 -9.39 7.76 -24.84
CA LEU A 441 -9.06 9.13 -25.16
C LEU A 441 -10.07 9.68 -26.18
N LEU A 442 -10.70 10.80 -25.87
CA LEU A 442 -11.60 11.50 -26.78
C LEU A 442 -10.89 12.73 -27.31
N ALA A 443 -10.80 12.89 -28.63
CA ALA A 443 -10.18 14.08 -29.21
C ALA A 443 -11.06 15.31 -28.92
N SER A 444 -10.44 16.41 -28.46
CA SER A 444 -11.14 17.66 -28.11
C SER A 444 -10.37 18.91 -28.50
#